data_AF-A0A370TJG3-F1
#
_entry.id   AF-A0A370TJG3-F1
#
_cell.length_a   1.000
_cell.length_b   1.000
_cell.length_c   1.000
_cell.angle_alpha   90.00
_cell.angle_beta   90.00
_cell.angle_gamma   90.00
#
_symmetry.space_group_name_H-M   'P 1'
#
loop_
_entity.id
_entity.type
_entity.pdbx_description
1 polymer ?
#
loop_
_entity_poly.entity_id
_entity_poly.type
_entity_poly.pdbx_seq_one_letter_code
_entity_poly.pdbx_strand_id
1 'polypeptide(L)'
;MNNLRKSLEVNVEAVHNITVACLPLLREVNRKTVLNMSSIAGSMAHAERFMIAPDPAYKISKAALNCLTRVYALELESEGFTIFAVSPGWLRTDQGGPYADLDAETGANAMLDLLSRDRADLNGKFLNIHVPSWEKTTGLHQYDGAELPW
;
A
#
# COMPACT_ATOMS: atom_id res chain seq x y z
N MET A 1 -14.71 -8.99 2.61
CA MET A 1 -15.26 -8.71 3.95
C MET A 1 -16.39 -7.71 3.79
N ASN A 2 -17.66 -8.02 4.07
CA ASN A 2 -18.76 -7.07 3.80
C ASN A 2 -19.00 -6.01 4.91
N ASN A 3 -18.24 -6.06 6.01
CA ASN A 3 -18.42 -5.12 7.13
C ASN A 3 -17.51 -3.90 6.95
N LEU A 4 -18.07 -2.84 6.34
CA LEU A 4 -17.36 -1.59 6.10
C LEU A 4 -16.78 -0.97 7.38
N ARG A 5 -17.56 -0.94 8.47
CA ARG A 5 -17.10 -0.39 9.75
C ARG A 5 -15.84 -1.10 10.23
N LYS A 6 -15.86 -2.44 10.26
CA LYS A 6 -14.70 -3.22 10.72
C LYS A 6 -13.49 -3.02 9.81
N SER A 7 -13.69 -2.95 8.50
CA SER A 7 -12.61 -2.68 7.55
C SER A 7 -11.99 -1.29 7.74
N LEU A 8 -12.79 -0.27 8.03
CA LEU A 8 -12.28 1.08 8.33
C LEU A 8 -11.56 1.14 9.67
N GLU A 9 -12.12 0.53 10.72
CA GLU A 9 -11.50 0.44 12.05
C GLU A 9 -10.09 -0.18 11.95
N VAL A 10 -9.93 -1.29 11.21
CA VAL A 10 -8.66 -2.01 11.11
C VAL A 10 -7.70 -1.36 10.10
N ASN A 11 -8.15 -1.04 8.90
CA ASN A 11 -7.24 -0.62 7.82
C ASN A 11 -6.96 0.88 7.81
N VAL A 12 -7.71 1.70 8.54
CA VAL A 12 -7.59 3.16 8.49
C VAL A 12 -7.40 3.73 9.90
N GLU A 13 -8.35 3.51 10.80
CA GLU A 13 -8.30 4.10 12.15
C GLU A 13 -7.12 3.58 12.96
N ALA A 14 -6.91 2.25 13.00
CA ALA A 14 -5.76 1.67 13.69
C ALA A 14 -4.42 2.16 13.11
N VAL A 15 -4.34 2.35 11.79
CA VAL A 15 -3.14 2.87 11.11
C VAL A 15 -2.89 4.34 11.44
N HIS A 16 -3.95 5.17 11.48
CA HIS A 16 -3.88 6.54 11.97
C HIS A 16 -3.33 6.58 13.41
N ASN A 17 -3.94 5.79 14.30
CA ASN A 17 -3.60 5.77 15.72
C ASN A 17 -2.15 5.36 15.96
N ILE A 18 -1.66 4.29 15.30
CA ILE A 18 -0.28 3.86 15.46
C ILE A 18 0.71 4.87 14.84
N THR A 19 0.35 5.49 13.71
CA THR A 19 1.19 6.53 13.08
C THR A 19 1.38 7.69 14.04
N VAL A 20 0.28 8.26 14.54
CA VAL A 20 0.31 9.40 15.48
C VAL A 20 1.09 9.05 16.76
N ALA A 21 0.87 7.86 17.32
CA ALA A 21 1.58 7.41 18.51
C ALA A 21 3.10 7.29 18.29
N CYS A 22 3.53 6.92 17.08
CA CYS A 22 4.94 6.78 16.72
C CYS A 22 5.61 8.09 16.28
N LEU A 23 4.87 9.14 15.91
CA LEU A 23 5.43 10.39 15.41
C LEU A 23 6.50 11.01 16.33
N PRO A 24 6.31 11.10 17.67
CA PRO A 24 7.35 11.64 18.55
C PRO A 24 8.67 10.86 18.45
N LEU A 25 8.61 9.53 18.40
CA LEU A 25 9.80 8.68 18.30
C LEU A 25 10.47 8.79 16.92
N LEU A 26 9.66 8.87 15.86
CA LEU A 26 10.16 9.04 14.50
C LEU A 26 10.86 10.39 14.31
N ARG A 27 10.44 11.44 15.03
CA ARG A 27 11.11 12.75 14.97
C ARG A 27 12.55 12.73 15.50
N GLU A 28 12.88 11.79 16.37
CA GLU A 28 14.21 11.64 16.99
C GLU A 28 15.23 10.87 16.11
N VAL A 29 14.80 10.29 14.98
CA VAL A 29 15.68 9.51 14.10
C VAL A 29 15.89 10.19 12.75
N ASN A 30 17.03 9.89 12.12
CA ASN A 30 17.36 10.44 10.81
C ASN A 30 16.49 9.86 9.68
N ARG A 31 15.99 8.62 9.82
CA ARG A 31 15.18 7.93 8.81
C ARG A 31 13.72 7.85 9.24
N LYS A 32 12.95 8.88 8.92
CA LYS A 32 11.55 9.05 9.32
C LYS A 32 10.60 8.43 8.28
N THR A 33 10.52 7.11 8.22
CA THR A 33 9.72 6.43 7.19
C THR A 33 8.48 5.75 7.77
N VAL A 34 7.33 5.97 7.12
CA VAL A 34 6.10 5.17 7.32
C VAL A 34 5.68 4.57 5.97
N LEU A 35 5.57 3.25 5.93
CA LEU A 35 5.05 2.52 4.76
C LEU A 35 3.69 1.93 5.13
N ASN A 36 2.66 2.31 4.38
CA ASN A 36 1.32 1.75 4.52
C ASN A 36 1.11 0.63 3.50
N MET A 37 0.78 -0.57 4.00
CA MET A 37 0.45 -1.71 3.14
C MET A 37 -0.97 -1.52 2.58
N SER A 38 -1.05 -0.96 1.38
CA SER A 38 -2.31 -0.71 0.68
C SER A 38 -2.63 -1.84 -0.30
N SER A 39 -3.39 -1.54 -1.35
CA SER A 39 -3.75 -2.46 -2.44
C SER A 39 -4.13 -1.67 -3.67
N ILE A 40 -3.76 -2.15 -4.85
CA ILE A 40 -4.21 -1.59 -6.14
C ILE A 40 -5.74 -1.52 -6.25
N ALA A 41 -6.47 -2.38 -5.53
CA ALA A 41 -7.92 -2.35 -5.46
C ALA A 41 -8.48 -1.10 -4.71
N GLY A 42 -7.62 -0.38 -3.99
CA GLY A 42 -7.93 0.92 -3.39
C GLY A 42 -7.72 2.11 -4.34
N SER A 43 -7.22 1.89 -5.56
CA SER A 43 -7.09 2.93 -6.57
C SER A 43 -8.46 3.28 -7.14
N MET A 44 -8.87 4.55 -7.02
CA MET A 44 -10.12 5.02 -7.62
C MET A 44 -9.99 5.11 -9.15
N ALA A 45 -8.82 5.47 -9.67
CA ALA A 45 -8.53 5.45 -11.09
C ALA A 45 -8.58 4.05 -11.71
N HIS A 46 -8.40 2.99 -10.91
CA HIS A 46 -8.54 1.60 -11.35
C HIS A 46 -9.82 0.91 -10.85
N ALA A 47 -10.81 1.66 -10.36
CA ALA A 47 -12.03 1.07 -9.80
C ALA A 47 -12.73 0.12 -10.79
N GLU A 48 -12.86 0.52 -12.07
CA GLU A 48 -13.45 -0.30 -13.12
C GLU A 48 -12.67 -1.60 -13.37
N ARG A 49 -11.33 -1.52 -13.41
CA ARG A 49 -10.43 -2.67 -13.62
C ARG A 49 -10.69 -3.79 -12.62
N PHE A 50 -10.98 -3.43 -11.36
CA PHE A 50 -11.15 -4.40 -10.27
C PHE A 50 -12.61 -4.77 -9.98
N MET A 51 -13.58 -4.37 -10.80
CA MET A 51 -15.00 -4.66 -10.58
C MET A 51 -15.32 -6.15 -10.44
N ILE A 52 -14.58 -7.02 -11.15
CA ILE A 52 -14.79 -8.47 -11.14
C ILE A 52 -14.45 -9.16 -9.81
N ALA A 53 -13.75 -8.47 -8.90
CA ALA A 53 -13.46 -8.95 -7.55
C ALA A 53 -14.32 -8.18 -6.53
N PRO A 54 -15.53 -8.67 -6.19
CA PRO A 54 -16.48 -7.93 -5.35
C PRO A 54 -16.08 -7.96 -3.86
N ASP A 55 -15.40 -6.91 -3.41
CA ASP A 55 -15.15 -6.65 -1.97
C ASP A 55 -15.18 -5.13 -1.69
N PRO A 56 -16.36 -4.48 -1.73
CA PRO A 56 -16.47 -3.02 -1.68
C PRO A 56 -15.93 -2.42 -0.38
N ALA A 57 -16.17 -3.05 0.76
CA ALA A 57 -15.68 -2.57 2.05
C ALA A 57 -14.14 -2.63 2.13
N TYR A 58 -13.51 -3.69 1.60
CA TYR A 58 -12.06 -3.73 1.47
C TYR A 58 -11.53 -2.62 0.57
N LYS A 59 -12.09 -2.46 -0.63
CA LYS A 59 -11.68 -1.43 -1.60
C LYS A 59 -11.80 -0.01 -1.02
N ILE A 60 -12.94 0.32 -0.41
CA ILE A 60 -13.18 1.61 0.25
C ILE A 60 -12.16 1.83 1.37
N SER A 61 -11.88 0.82 2.19
CA SER A 61 -10.91 0.96 3.28
C SER A 61 -9.48 1.20 2.76
N LYS A 62 -9.09 0.59 1.64
CA LYS A 62 -7.77 0.80 1.02
C LYS A 62 -7.68 2.15 0.30
N ALA A 63 -8.77 2.62 -0.31
CA ALA A 63 -8.86 3.99 -0.84
C ALA A 63 -8.75 5.05 0.28
N ALA A 64 -9.38 4.81 1.43
CA ALA A 64 -9.24 5.68 2.61
C ALA A 64 -7.81 5.66 3.18
N LEU A 65 -7.15 4.49 3.22
CA LEU A 65 -5.75 4.37 3.62
C LEU A 65 -4.81 5.10 2.64
N ASN A 66 -5.10 5.06 1.33
CA ASN A 66 -4.40 5.82 0.31
C ASN A 66 -4.51 7.34 0.58
N CYS A 67 -5.72 7.83 0.86
CA CYS A 67 -5.94 9.23 1.24
C CYS A 67 -5.17 9.61 2.50
N LEU A 68 -5.25 8.80 3.56
CA LEU A 68 -4.50 8.99 4.80
C LEU A 68 -3.00 9.13 4.52
N THR A 69 -2.44 8.23 3.71
CA THR A 69 -1.03 8.24 3.33
C THR A 69 -0.66 9.55 2.65
N ARG A 70 -1.44 9.98 1.65
CA ARG A 70 -1.15 11.19 0.88
C ARG A 70 -1.23 12.44 1.74
N VAL A 71 -2.21 12.54 2.63
CA VAL A 71 -2.38 13.68 3.54
C VAL A 71 -1.20 13.77 4.50
N TYR A 72 -0.83 12.68 5.17
CA TYR A 72 0.30 12.67 6.10
C TYR A 72 1.65 12.95 5.42
N ALA A 73 1.84 12.44 4.20
CA ALA A 73 3.05 12.69 3.43
C ALA A 73 3.26 14.19 3.15
N LEU A 74 2.17 14.93 2.88
CA LEU A 74 2.21 16.37 2.65
C LEU A 74 2.37 17.15 3.96
N GLU A 75 1.65 16.76 5.01
CA GLU A 75 1.68 17.45 6.30
C GLU A 75 3.07 17.38 6.96
N LEU A 76 3.74 16.24 6.85
CA LEU A 76 5.02 15.96 7.51
C LEU A 76 6.24 16.12 6.61
N GLU A 77 6.05 16.59 5.36
CA GLU A 77 7.14 16.76 4.38
C GLU A 77 8.23 17.69 4.90
N SER A 78 7.83 18.84 5.47
CA SER A 78 8.76 19.83 6.03
C SER A 78 9.61 19.32 7.21
N GLU A 79 9.16 18.25 7.87
CA GLU A 79 9.86 17.60 8.96
C GLU A 79 10.82 16.49 8.49
N GLY A 80 10.91 16.24 7.18
CA GLY A 80 11.75 15.22 6.57
C GLY A 80 11.16 13.80 6.64
N PHE A 81 9.84 13.67 6.76
CA PHE A 81 9.18 12.36 6.71
C PHE A 81 9.06 11.85 5.26
N THR A 82 9.18 10.54 5.13
CA THR A 82 8.79 9.80 3.92
C THR A 82 7.63 8.88 4.26
N ILE A 83 6.45 9.20 3.74
CA ILE A 83 5.22 8.43 3.98
C ILE A 83 4.64 8.01 2.64
N PHE A 84 4.47 6.71 2.42
CA PHE A 84 4.03 6.18 1.14
C PHE A 84 3.25 4.88 1.29
N ALA A 85 2.50 4.53 0.24
CA ALA A 85 1.68 3.34 0.21
C ALA A 85 2.23 2.35 -0.82
N VAL A 86 2.08 1.06 -0.54
CA VAL A 86 2.49 -0.01 -1.47
C VAL A 86 1.39 -1.05 -1.61
N SER A 87 1.08 -1.41 -2.84
CA SER A 87 0.32 -2.61 -3.18
C SER A 87 1.28 -3.80 -3.27
N PRO A 88 1.19 -4.81 -2.38
CA PRO A 88 2.12 -5.93 -2.33
C PRO A 88 1.86 -6.98 -3.41
N GLY A 89 0.88 -6.75 -4.29
CA GLY A 89 0.40 -7.72 -5.25
C GLY A 89 -0.62 -8.71 -4.67
N TRP A 90 -1.12 -9.59 -5.53
CA TRP A 90 -2.05 -10.65 -5.14
C TRP A 90 -1.27 -11.87 -4.65
N LEU A 91 -1.16 -12.01 -3.34
CA LEU A 91 -0.32 -13.02 -2.68
C LEU A 91 -1.13 -14.21 -2.14
N ARG A 92 -0.61 -15.44 -2.30
CA ARG A 92 -1.16 -16.69 -1.75
C ARG A 92 -1.04 -16.70 -0.23
N THR A 93 -2.08 -16.16 0.39
CA THR A 93 -2.31 -16.03 1.83
C THR A 93 -3.76 -16.39 2.10
N ASP A 94 -4.17 -16.48 3.37
CA ASP A 94 -5.57 -16.70 3.74
C ASP A 94 -6.52 -15.67 3.10
N GLN A 95 -6.07 -14.42 2.94
CA GLN A 95 -6.84 -13.35 2.32
C GLN A 95 -6.83 -13.42 0.79
N GLY A 96 -5.69 -13.75 0.17
CA GLY A 96 -5.55 -13.79 -1.28
C GLY A 96 -6.12 -15.06 -1.92
N GLY A 97 -6.18 -16.16 -1.16
CA GLY A 97 -6.65 -17.45 -1.63
C GLY A 97 -5.63 -18.19 -2.50
N PRO A 98 -5.97 -19.42 -2.93
CA PRO A 98 -5.03 -20.32 -3.62
C PRO A 98 -4.71 -19.88 -5.06
N TYR A 99 -5.57 -19.04 -5.66
CA TYR A 99 -5.43 -18.58 -7.04
C TYR A 99 -4.59 -17.31 -7.19
N ALA A 100 -4.03 -16.82 -6.09
CA ALA A 100 -3.22 -15.62 -6.13
C ALA A 100 -1.94 -15.81 -6.93
N ASP A 101 -1.55 -14.75 -7.63
CA ASP A 101 -0.46 -14.73 -8.60
C ASP A 101 0.87 -15.19 -8.00
N LEU A 102 1.21 -14.67 -6.83
CA LEU A 102 2.52 -14.82 -6.20
C LEU A 102 2.39 -15.57 -4.87
N ASP A 103 3.44 -16.25 -4.41
CA ASP A 103 3.51 -16.68 -3.01
C ASP A 103 3.87 -15.50 -2.08
N ALA A 104 3.63 -15.71 -0.79
CA ALA A 104 3.92 -14.71 0.23
C ALA A 104 5.42 -14.39 0.32
N GLU A 105 6.31 -15.36 0.06
CA GLU A 105 7.75 -15.17 0.10
C GLU A 105 8.23 -14.22 -1.01
N THR A 106 7.75 -14.41 -2.23
CA THR A 106 8.04 -13.52 -3.37
C THR A 106 7.60 -12.09 -3.07
N GLY A 107 6.39 -11.92 -2.55
CA GLY A 107 5.89 -10.60 -2.15
C GLY A 107 6.73 -9.95 -1.04
N ALA A 108 7.10 -10.71 -0.01
CA ALA A 108 7.93 -10.22 1.08
C ALA A 108 9.32 -9.80 0.61
N ASN A 109 9.98 -10.59 -0.24
CA ASN A 109 11.28 -10.27 -0.81
C ASN A 109 11.23 -8.99 -1.66
N ALA A 110 10.22 -8.86 -2.52
CA ALA A 110 10.05 -7.66 -3.34
C ALA A 110 9.80 -6.39 -2.49
N MET A 111 9.08 -6.53 -1.37
CA MET A 111 8.91 -5.44 -0.39
C MET A 111 10.23 -5.06 0.29
N LEU A 112 11.04 -6.05 0.69
CA LEU A 112 12.35 -5.81 1.30
C LEU A 112 13.31 -5.12 0.30
N ASP A 113 13.28 -5.52 -0.97
CA ASP A 113 14.05 -4.89 -2.04
C ASP A 113 13.65 -3.43 -2.20
N LEU A 114 12.35 -3.11 -2.22
CA LEU A 114 11.87 -1.73 -2.26
C LEU A 114 12.36 -0.93 -1.04
N LEU A 115 12.29 -1.53 0.16
CA LEU A 115 12.71 -0.89 1.41
C LEU A 115 14.24 -0.69 1.50
N SER A 116 15.04 -1.48 0.79
CA SER A 116 16.49 -1.36 0.78
C SER A 116 16.99 -0.09 0.05
N ARG A 117 16.17 0.49 -0.82
CA ARG A 117 16.50 1.69 -1.61
C ARG A 117 16.49 2.96 -0.75
N ASP A 118 17.10 4.03 -1.28
CA ASP A 118 16.83 5.37 -0.77
C ASP A 118 15.33 5.64 -0.93
N ARG A 119 14.73 6.31 0.06
CA ARG A 119 13.28 6.46 0.17
C ARG A 119 12.83 7.90 0.01
N ALA A 120 13.74 8.86 -0.05
CA ALA A 120 13.38 10.28 -0.11
C ALA A 120 12.45 10.61 -1.30
N ASP A 121 12.65 9.95 -2.44
CA ASP A 121 11.83 10.12 -3.65
C ASP A 121 10.47 9.39 -3.59
N LEU A 122 10.20 8.61 -2.54
CA LEU A 122 8.97 7.85 -2.40
C LEU A 122 7.88 8.63 -1.67
N ASN A 123 8.19 9.78 -1.05
CA ASN A 123 7.23 10.51 -0.22
C ASN A 123 5.95 10.83 -0.99
N GLY A 124 4.82 10.47 -0.41
CA GLY A 124 3.50 10.72 -0.96
C GLY A 124 3.19 9.96 -2.24
N LYS A 125 3.88 8.85 -2.54
CA LYS A 125 3.58 7.98 -3.69
C LYS A 125 2.75 6.75 -3.30
N PHE A 126 2.12 6.15 -4.30
CA PHE A 126 1.49 4.84 -4.23
C PHE A 126 2.16 3.92 -5.23
N LEU A 127 2.78 2.83 -4.78
CA LEU A 127 3.61 1.96 -5.63
C LEU A 127 3.03 0.54 -5.69
N ASN A 128 3.37 -0.24 -6.71
CA ASN A 128 3.34 -1.70 -6.61
C ASN A 128 4.75 -2.24 -6.33
N ILE A 129 4.82 -3.53 -6.00
CA ILE A 129 6.10 -4.25 -5.97
C ILE A 129 6.62 -4.54 -7.37
N HIS A 130 7.93 -4.71 -7.49
CA HIS A 130 8.58 -5.21 -8.69
C HIS A 130 8.84 -6.71 -8.56
N VAL A 131 8.37 -7.50 -9.52
CA VAL A 131 8.64 -8.95 -9.59
C VAL A 131 9.17 -9.26 -11.00
N PRO A 132 10.37 -9.88 -11.13
CA PRO A 132 10.91 -10.24 -12.43
C PRO A 132 9.94 -11.06 -13.26
N SER A 133 9.83 -10.74 -14.55
CA SER A 133 8.90 -11.35 -15.53
C SER A 133 7.44 -10.92 -15.42
N TRP A 134 7.09 -10.01 -14.49
CA TRP A 134 5.75 -9.44 -14.38
C TRP A 134 5.62 -8.02 -14.98
N GLU A 135 6.70 -7.49 -15.55
CA GLU A 135 6.81 -6.10 -15.96
C GLU A 135 5.95 -5.77 -17.19
N LYS A 136 5.64 -6.77 -18.02
CA LYS A 136 4.85 -6.62 -19.26
C LYS A 136 3.60 -7.49 -19.27
N THR A 137 3.20 -8.02 -18.11
CA THR A 137 2.02 -8.89 -18.01
C THR A 137 0.76 -8.11 -18.37
N THR A 138 -0.04 -8.69 -19.25
CA THR A 138 -1.37 -8.18 -19.59
C THR A 138 -2.40 -8.83 -18.65
N GLY A 139 -3.32 -8.03 -18.10
CA GLY A 139 -4.35 -8.53 -17.20
C GLY A 139 -4.67 -7.58 -16.05
N LEU A 140 -5.29 -8.11 -14.99
CA LEU A 140 -5.68 -7.34 -13.82
C LEU A 140 -4.50 -6.87 -12.99
N HIS A 141 -3.42 -7.63 -12.97
CA HIS A 141 -2.26 -7.34 -12.14
C HIS A 141 -0.99 -7.24 -12.98
N GLN A 142 -0.12 -6.33 -12.56
CA GLN A 142 1.21 -6.09 -13.10
C GLN A 142 2.07 -5.67 -11.90
N TYR A 143 3.30 -6.17 -11.84
CA TYR A 143 4.23 -5.98 -10.72
C TYR A 143 5.56 -5.45 -11.24
N ASP A 144 5.56 -4.20 -11.71
CA ASP A 144 6.68 -3.53 -12.38
C ASP A 144 7.43 -2.54 -11.48
N GLY A 145 7.01 -2.37 -10.23
CA GLY A 145 7.59 -1.40 -9.29
C GLY A 145 7.21 0.05 -9.59
N ALA A 146 6.25 0.29 -10.47
CA ALA A 146 5.83 1.62 -10.88
C ALA A 146 4.96 2.32 -9.81
N GLU A 147 4.85 3.64 -9.97
CA GLU A 147 3.84 4.42 -9.29
C GLU A 147 2.45 4.13 -9.90
N LEU A 148 1.54 3.73 -9.04
CA LEU A 148 0.14 3.47 -9.32
C LEU A 148 -0.66 4.78 -9.23
N PRO A 149 -1.71 4.94 -10.05
CA PRO A 149 -2.63 6.04 -9.87
C PRO A 149 -3.48 5.84 -8.61
N TRP A 150 -3.86 6.95 -7.96
CA TRP A 150 -4.67 6.97 -6.74
C TRP A 150 -6.12 6.50 -6.94
#